data_AF-A0A838MWJ3-F1
#
_entry.id   AF-A0A838MWJ3-F1
#
_cell.length_a   1.000
_cell.length_b   1.000
_cell.length_c   1.000
_cell.angle_alpha   90.00
_cell.angle_beta   90.00
_cell.angle_gamma   90.00
#
_symmetry.space_group_name_H-M   'P 1'
#
loop_
_entity.id
_entity.type
_entity.pdbx_description
1 polymer ?
#
loop_
_entity_poly.entity_id
_entity_poly.type
_entity_poly.pdbx_seq_one_letter_code
_entity_poly.pdbx_strand_id
1 'polypeptide(L)'
;MYQPNFCAECGAQVVRERWRVWDSRRFCAACAGRFRRARLLWPLLAWAALLGIGFAAGRAGRPAAPPLVIARGDAQDATRTFVQPSATGGAAAQRAANFGVENLNSQETLTDPNEVVSI
;
A
#
# COMPACT_ATOMS: atom_id res chain seq x y z
N MET A 1 40.79 18.27 -8.91
CA MET A 1 40.41 16.83 -8.81
C MET A 1 39.92 16.37 -10.17
N TYR A 2 40.63 15.44 -10.82
CA TYR A 2 40.28 14.89 -12.14
C TYR A 2 39.09 13.92 -11.97
N GLN A 3 37.93 14.22 -12.56
CA GLN A 3 36.82 13.26 -12.68
C GLN A 3 37.00 12.54 -14.03
N PRO A 4 37.59 11.34 -14.08
CA PRO A 4 37.70 10.61 -15.33
C PRO A 4 36.29 10.27 -15.82
N ASN A 5 35.99 10.62 -17.08
CA ASN A 5 34.78 10.21 -17.79
C ASN A 5 34.82 8.71 -18.13
N PHE A 6 35.40 7.85 -17.29
CA PHE A 6 35.65 6.45 -17.54
C PHE A 6 34.99 5.58 -16.47
N CYS A 7 34.49 4.42 -16.89
CA CYS A 7 33.86 3.46 -16.00
C CYS A 7 34.90 2.81 -15.09
N ALA A 8 34.63 2.77 -13.78
CA ALA A 8 35.53 2.19 -12.78
C ALA A 8 35.67 0.65 -12.83
N GLU A 9 35.04 -0.02 -13.80
CA GLU A 9 35.06 -1.48 -13.92
C GLU A 9 35.59 -1.91 -15.29
N CYS A 10 34.98 -1.45 -16.38
CA CYS A 10 35.41 -1.79 -17.74
C CYS A 10 36.32 -0.75 -18.41
N GLY A 11 36.56 0.42 -17.78
CA GLY A 11 37.36 1.50 -18.36
C GLY A 11 36.72 2.23 -19.55
N ALA A 12 35.52 1.83 -19.99
CA ALA A 12 34.83 2.48 -21.11
C ALA A 12 34.42 3.92 -20.78
N GLN A 13 34.44 4.80 -21.80
CA GLN A 13 34.01 6.19 -21.63
C GLN A 13 32.51 6.25 -21.28
N VAL A 14 32.17 7.00 -20.23
CA VAL A 14 30.80 7.24 -19.79
C VAL A 14 30.22 8.38 -20.61
N VAL A 15 29.71 8.06 -21.79
CA VAL A 15 28.94 8.99 -22.62
C VAL A 15 27.45 8.75 -22.33
N ARG A 16 26.77 9.75 -21.74
CA ARG A 16 25.33 9.70 -21.48
C ARG A 16 24.71 11.04 -21.86
N GLU A 17 23.63 10.98 -22.64
CA GLU A 17 22.86 12.15 -23.06
C GLU A 17 22.08 12.80 -21.91
N ARG A 18 21.64 12.00 -20.93
CA ARG A 18 20.86 12.48 -19.78
C ARG A 18 21.33 11.86 -18.47
N TRP A 19 21.65 12.72 -17.51
CA TRP A 19 21.92 12.33 -16.13
C TRP A 19 20.65 12.27 -15.31
N ARG A 20 20.48 11.19 -14.53
CA ARG A 20 19.44 11.07 -13.51
C ARG A 20 20.09 11.05 -12.13
N VAL A 21 19.38 11.51 -11.10
CA VAL A 21 19.92 11.65 -9.74
C VAL A 21 20.35 10.31 -9.15
N TRP A 22 19.71 9.22 -9.56
CA TRP A 22 20.03 7.86 -9.12
C TRP A 22 21.08 7.16 -9.99
N ASP A 23 21.62 7.82 -11.01
CA ASP A 23 22.67 7.25 -11.84
C ASP A 23 24.04 7.57 -11.24
N SER A 24 24.80 6.52 -10.93
CA SER A 24 26.15 6.66 -10.39
C SER A 24 27.10 7.25 -11.43
N ARG A 25 27.88 8.27 -11.04
CA ARG A 25 28.93 8.86 -11.89
C ARG A 25 30.10 7.93 -12.24
N ARG A 26 30.18 6.77 -11.58
CA ARG A 26 31.33 5.85 -11.65
C ARG A 26 31.17 4.71 -12.66
N PHE A 27 29.97 4.46 -13.19
CA PHE A 27 29.69 3.27 -14.00
C PHE A 27 28.99 3.61 -15.32
N CYS A 28 29.40 2.95 -16.42
CA CYS A 28 28.70 3.01 -17.70
C CYS A 28 27.31 2.34 -17.61
N ALA A 29 26.47 2.50 -18.63
CA ALA A 29 25.10 1.96 -18.62
C ALA A 29 25.07 0.43 -18.44
N ALA A 30 25.98 -0.29 -19.10
CA ALA A 30 26.09 -1.74 -19.00
C ALA A 30 26.47 -2.21 -17.58
N CYS A 31 27.56 -1.68 -17.03
CA CYS A 31 28.02 -2.07 -15.68
C CYS A 31 27.06 -1.59 -14.59
N ALA A 32 26.43 -0.41 -14.75
CA ALA A 32 25.45 0.11 -13.80
C ALA A 32 24.25 -0.82 -13.64
N GLY A 33 23.78 -1.47 -14.71
CA GLY A 33 22.69 -2.45 -14.64
C GLY A 33 23.04 -3.65 -13.76
N ARG A 34 24.27 -4.18 -13.89
CA ARG A 34 24.75 -5.32 -13.10
C ARG A 34 24.89 -4.97 -11.62
N PHE A 35 25.50 -3.83 -11.32
CA PHE A 35 25.71 -3.41 -9.93
C PHE A 35 24.44 -2.91 -9.23
N ARG A 36 23.45 -2.41 -9.97
CA ARG A 36 22.18 -1.97 -9.38
C ARG A 36 21.44 -3.13 -8.73
N ARG A 37 21.46 -4.32 -9.35
CA ARG A 37 20.87 -5.54 -8.76
C ARG A 37 21.59 -5.94 -7.47
N ALA A 38 22.92 -6.02 -7.49
CA ALA A 38 23.71 -6.37 -6.31
C ALA A 38 23.57 -5.35 -5.16
N ARG A 39 23.53 -4.05 -5.47
CA ARG A 39 23.37 -2.98 -4.47
C ARG A 39 21.94 -2.86 -3.94
N LEU A 40 20.91 -3.30 -4.66
CA LEU A 40 19.54 -3.29 -4.15
C LEU A 40 19.26 -4.47 -3.24
N LEU A 41 19.90 -5.62 -3.46
CA LEU A 41 19.64 -6.83 -2.67
C LEU A 41 19.92 -6.63 -1.17
N TRP A 42 21.07 -6.05 -0.83
CA TRP A 42 21.45 -5.81 0.57
C TRP A 42 20.49 -4.90 1.36
N PRO A 43 20.15 -3.69 0.90
CA PRO A 43 19.22 -2.84 1.62
C PRO A 43 17.81 -3.46 1.66
N LEU A 44 17.39 -4.18 0.63
CA LEU A 44 16.09 -4.83 0.60
C LEU A 44 16.02 -6.00 1.60
N LEU A 45 17.10 -6.77 1.72
CA LEU A 45 17.22 -7.81 2.75
C LEU A 45 17.25 -7.21 4.16
N ALA A 46 17.98 -6.11 4.36
CA ALA A 46 18.01 -5.39 5.64
C ALA A 46 16.61 -4.88 6.04
N TRP A 47 15.86 -4.29 5.11
CA TRP A 47 14.48 -3.86 5.33
C TRP A 47 13.56 -5.03 5.65
N ALA A 48 13.65 -6.14 4.90
CA ALA A 48 12.87 -7.33 5.17
C ALA A 48 13.16 -7.92 6.56
N ALA A 49 14.43 -7.92 6.98
CA ALA A 49 14.83 -8.36 8.31
C ALA A 49 14.27 -7.44 9.41
N LEU A 50 14.40 -6.13 9.26
CA LEU A 50 13.83 -5.13 10.18
C LEU A 50 12.32 -5.30 10.35
N LEU A 51 11.59 -5.44 9.24
CA LEU A 51 10.14 -5.66 9.26
C LEU A 51 9.78 -7.01 9.88
N GLY A 52 10.52 -8.07 9.56
CA GLY A 52 10.31 -9.40 10.12
C GLY A 52 10.52 -9.43 11.63
N ILE A 53 11.59 -8.81 12.13
CA ILE A 53 11.88 -8.70 13.56
C ILE A 53 10.80 -7.86 14.25
N GLY A 54 10.43 -6.70 13.70
CA GLY A 54 9.38 -5.86 14.26
C GLY A 54 8.03 -6.55 14.32
N PHE A 55 7.67 -7.29 13.26
CA PHE A 55 6.44 -8.07 13.21
C PHE A 55 6.44 -9.22 14.23
N ALA A 56 7.55 -9.98 14.31
CA ALA A 56 7.68 -11.08 15.25
C ALA A 56 7.64 -10.59 16.70
N ALA A 57 8.35 -9.51 17.02
CA ALA A 57 8.32 -8.89 18.33
C ALA A 57 6.91 -8.37 18.69
N GLY A 58 6.24 -7.71 17.74
CA GLY A 58 4.87 -7.23 17.92
C GLY A 58 3.85 -8.36 18.11
N ARG A 59 4.08 -9.53 17.50
CA ARG A 59 3.26 -10.73 17.71
C ARG A 59 3.54 -11.41 19.05
N ALA A 60 4.81 -11.53 19.42
CA ALA A 60 5.24 -12.18 20.66
C ALA A 60 4.80 -11.40 21.92
N GLY A 61 4.73 -10.06 21.82
CA GLY A 61 4.28 -9.21 22.92
C GLY A 61 2.76 -9.15 23.11
N ARG A 62 1.94 -9.82 22.27
CA ARG A 62 0.49 -9.79 22.47
C ARG A 62 0.10 -10.73 23.62
N PRO A 63 -0.49 -10.21 24.71
CA PRO A 63 -1.06 -11.08 25.73
C PRO A 63 -2.16 -11.93 25.11
N ALA A 64 -2.20 -13.21 25.49
CA ALA A 64 -3.26 -14.12 25.06
C ALA A 64 -4.61 -13.52 25.44
N ALA A 65 -5.53 -13.41 24.47
CA ALA A 65 -6.84 -12.85 24.72
C ALA A 65 -7.54 -13.67 25.82
N PRO A 66 -8.16 -13.02 26.82
CA PRO A 66 -8.86 -13.74 27.87
C PRO A 66 -9.96 -14.62 27.23
N PRO A 67 -10.16 -15.85 27.72
CA PRO A 67 -11.12 -16.77 27.13
C PRO A 67 -12.53 -16.16 27.19
N LEU A 68 -13.16 -16.05 26.02
CA LEU A 68 -14.52 -15.56 25.92
C LEU A 68 -15.47 -16.65 26.42
N VAL A 69 -15.88 -16.56 27.69
CA VAL A 69 -16.92 -17.43 28.24
C VAL A 69 -18.27 -16.94 27.71
N ILE A 70 -18.76 -17.58 26.65
CA ILE A 70 -20.10 -17.34 26.14
C ILE A 70 -21.06 -18.07 27.08
N ALA A 71 -21.62 -17.36 28.06
CA ALA A 71 -22.80 -17.83 28.77
C ALA A 71 -23.96 -17.88 27.78
N ARG A 72 -24.27 -19.07 27.27
CA ARG A 72 -25.56 -19.30 26.64
C ARG A 72 -26.58 -19.21 27.76
N GLY A 73 -27.23 -18.05 27.88
CA GLY A 73 -28.44 -17.97 28.68
C GLY A 73 -29.39 -19.02 28.16
N ASP A 74 -29.94 -19.83 29.06
CA ASP A 74 -30.99 -20.79 28.75
C ASP A 74 -32.16 -20.04 28.10
N ALA A 75 -32.18 -20.03 26.77
CA ALA A 75 -33.28 -19.55 25.95
C ALA A 75 -34.44 -20.56 25.99
N GLN A 76 -34.83 -20.94 27.20
CA GLN A 76 -36.02 -21.72 27.51
C GLN A 76 -36.82 -20.99 28.61
N ASP A 77 -36.90 -19.66 28.56
CA ASP A 77 -37.97 -18.90 29.23
C ASP A 77 -38.18 -17.52 28.57
N ALA A 78 -38.03 -17.46 27.24
CA ALA A 78 -38.59 -16.36 26.44
C ALA A 78 -40.09 -16.58 26.23
N THR A 79 -40.83 -16.76 27.32
CA THR A 79 -42.28 -16.50 27.31
C THR A 79 -42.44 -14.99 27.20
N ARG A 80 -42.72 -14.55 25.97
CA ARG A 80 -43.47 -13.35 25.61
C ARG A 80 -43.60 -12.29 26.73
N THR A 81 -42.76 -11.28 26.70
CA THR A 81 -43.26 -9.91 26.87
C THR A 81 -42.36 -8.96 26.09
N PHE A 82 -42.68 -8.76 24.81
CA PHE A 82 -42.27 -7.55 24.11
C PHE A 82 -43.01 -6.38 24.78
N VAL A 83 -42.39 -5.76 25.78
CA VAL A 83 -42.65 -4.35 26.08
C VAL A 83 -41.60 -3.59 25.29
N GLN A 84 -42.05 -2.92 24.23
CA GLN A 84 -41.29 -1.93 23.49
C GLN A 84 -41.41 -0.61 24.26
N PRO A 85 -40.36 -0.08 24.90
CA PRO A 85 -40.35 1.31 25.30
C PRO A 85 -39.88 2.16 24.13
N SER A 86 -40.75 3.10 23.81
CA SER A 86 -40.67 4.15 22.81
C SER A 86 -39.35 4.90 22.83
N ALA A 87 -38.96 5.35 21.64
CA ALA A 87 -37.82 6.20 21.36
C ALA A 87 -37.69 7.40 22.32
N THR A 88 -36.47 7.67 22.79
CA THR A 88 -35.99 9.04 22.94
C THR A 88 -34.45 9.10 22.87
N GLY A 89 -33.96 9.76 21.82
CA GLY A 89 -32.77 10.60 21.75
C GLY A 89 -31.48 10.18 22.46
N GLY A 90 -30.45 9.87 21.67
CA GLY A 90 -29.07 9.80 22.14
C GLY A 90 -28.09 9.51 21.02
N ALA A 91 -28.06 10.39 20.01
CA ALA A 91 -27.10 10.35 18.92
C ALA A 91 -25.66 10.52 19.44
N ALA A 92 -24.75 9.75 18.81
CA ALA A 92 -23.33 10.04 18.56
C ALA A 92 -22.39 8.88 18.94
N ALA A 93 -22.51 7.76 18.24
CA ALA A 93 -21.39 6.85 18.05
C ALA A 93 -21.37 6.34 16.62
N GLN A 94 -20.42 6.89 15.85
CA GLN A 94 -19.56 6.14 14.92
C GLN A 94 -20.19 5.57 13.63
N ARG A 95 -19.31 5.50 12.61
CA ARG A 95 -19.44 4.71 11.38
C ARG A 95 -20.28 5.32 10.24
N ALA A 96 -19.82 6.48 9.76
CA ALA A 96 -19.78 6.73 8.32
C ALA A 96 -18.38 6.35 7.77
N ALA A 97 -18.03 5.07 7.89
CA ALA A 97 -16.91 4.47 7.19
C ALA A 97 -17.39 3.12 6.68
N ASN A 98 -17.39 2.99 5.36
CA ASN A 98 -17.87 1.87 4.54
C ASN A 98 -19.35 1.94 4.21
N PHE A 99 -19.66 2.52 3.05
CA PHE A 99 -20.11 1.75 1.87
C PHE A 99 -20.07 2.69 0.66
N GLY A 100 -18.87 2.89 0.12
CA GLY A 100 -18.68 3.41 -1.24
C GLY A 100 -19.01 2.30 -2.21
N VAL A 101 -20.31 2.06 -2.39
CA VAL A 101 -20.86 1.14 -3.38
C VAL A 101 -20.66 1.77 -4.75
N GLU A 102 -19.85 1.07 -5.54
CA GLU A 102 -19.88 0.96 -6.99
C GLU A 102 -21.00 1.75 -7.69
N ASN A 103 -20.65 2.91 -8.25
CA ASN A 103 -21.44 3.54 -9.30
C ASN A 103 -21.04 2.92 -10.65
N LEU A 104 -21.49 1.68 -10.86
CA LEU A 104 -21.66 1.09 -12.19
C LEU A 104 -22.99 1.61 -12.73
N ASN A 105 -22.97 2.73 -13.44
CA ASN A 105 -23.76 2.97 -14.67
C ASN A 105 -23.75 4.46 -15.05
N SER A 106 -23.37 4.71 -16.31
CA SER A 106 -24.10 5.54 -17.28
C SER A 106 -23.20 6.51 -18.05
N GLN A 107 -22.99 6.17 -19.33
CA GLN A 107 -22.61 7.02 -20.46
C GLN A 107 -21.11 7.40 -20.52
N GLU A 108 -20.26 6.75 -21.31
CA GLU A 108 -20.37 6.55 -22.77
C GLU A 108 -20.95 7.78 -23.47
N THR A 109 -20.14 8.84 -23.52
CA THR A 109 -20.30 9.92 -24.49
C THR A 109 -20.01 9.33 -25.88
N LEU A 110 -21.09 8.95 -26.57
CA LEU A 110 -21.12 8.67 -27.99
C LEU A 110 -20.55 9.90 -28.72
N THR A 111 -19.33 9.78 -29.25
CA THR A 111 -18.74 10.76 -30.15
C THR A 111 -19.56 10.80 -31.43
N ASP A 112 -20.27 11.90 -31.66
CA ASP A 112 -20.92 12.23 -32.93
C ASP A 112 -19.83 12.49 -33.98
N PRO A 113 -19.78 11.75 -35.11
CA PRO A 113 -18.78 11.95 -36.15
C PRO A 113 -19.01 13.21 -37.02
N ASN A 114 -19.95 14.10 -36.69
CA ASN A 114 -20.31 15.24 -37.55
C ASN A 114 -20.11 16.64 -36.94
N GLU A 115 -19.37 16.79 -35.84
CA GLU A 115 -19.01 18.13 -35.36
C GLU A 115 -17.89 18.75 -36.24
N VAL A 116 -18.32 19.44 -37.30
CA VAL A 116 -17.49 20.32 -38.12
C VAL A 116 -17.10 21.52 -37.26
N VAL A 117 -15.90 21.49 -36.71
CA VAL A 117 -15.25 22.66 -36.11
C VAL A 117 -14.97 23.67 -37.23
N SER A 118 -15.82 24.69 -37.35
CA SER A 118 -15.52 25.87 -38.16
C SER A 118 -14.43 26.68 -37.46
N ILE A 119 -13.34 26.91 -38.18
CA ILE A 119 -12.22 27.77 -37.82
C ILE A 119 -12.66 29.24 -37.78
#